data_AF-A0A8S3GKA4-F1
#
_entry.id   AF-A0A8S3GKA4-F1
#
_cell.length_a   1.000
_cell.length_b   1.000
_cell.length_c   1.000
_cell.angle_alpha   90.00
_cell.angle_beta   90.00
_cell.angle_gamma   90.00
#
_symmetry.space_group_name_H-M   'P 1'
#
loop_
_entity.id
_entity.type
_entity.pdbx_description
1 polymer ?
#
loop_
_entity_poly.entity_id
_entity_poly.type
_entity_poly.pdbx_seq_one_letter_code
_entity_poly.pdbx_strand_id
1 'polypeptide(L)'
;MAENQDYLLMEKKSSLTFRKPSDYYEQLKKSMTLIHGYARENIFQRQQQYKAQYDKLRPDPRYAINDRILIRRHELQNKLEPKFSITPQNIIRA
;
A
#
# COMPACT_ATOMS: atom_id res chain seq x y z
N MET A 1 -10.79 9.39 -40.24
CA MET A 1 -10.71 8.57 -39.01
C MET A 1 -9.45 7.71 -39.12
N ALA A 2 -8.33 8.30 -38.75
CA ALA A 2 -7.02 7.66 -38.77
C ALA A 2 -6.43 7.90 -37.40
N GLU A 3 -6.27 6.85 -36.59
CA GLU A 3 -5.40 6.76 -35.41
C GLU A 3 -5.76 5.47 -34.68
N ASN A 4 -4.97 4.42 -34.95
CA ASN A 4 -4.75 3.27 -34.05
C ASN A 4 -3.60 2.42 -34.63
N GLN A 5 -2.56 3.07 -35.17
CA GLN A 5 -1.33 2.40 -35.63
C GLN A 5 -0.28 2.27 -34.52
N ASP A 6 -0.51 2.84 -33.34
CA ASP A 6 0.50 2.93 -32.28
C ASP A 6 0.68 1.64 -31.45
N TYR A 7 -0.23 0.67 -31.57
CA TYR A 7 -0.09 -0.62 -30.89
C TYR A 7 0.88 -1.58 -31.60
N LEU A 8 1.35 -1.26 -32.82
CA LEU A 8 2.21 -2.15 -33.61
C LEU A 8 3.71 -1.99 -33.35
N LEU A 9 4.13 -1.02 -32.52
CA LEU A 9 5.54 -0.59 -32.43
C LEU A 9 6.30 -1.01 -31.16
N MET A 10 5.73 -1.86 -30.31
CA MET A 10 6.38 -2.24 -29.03
C MET A 10 6.73 -3.72 -28.84
N GLU A 11 6.76 -4.53 -29.90
CA GLU A 11 7.52 -5.79 -29.86
C GLU A 11 8.85 -5.63 -30.60
N LYS A 12 9.76 -4.81 -30.04
CA LYS A 12 11.19 -5.05 -30.28
C LYS A 12 11.52 -6.40 -29.64
N LYS A 13 11.40 -7.48 -30.42
CA LYS A 13 11.91 -8.81 -30.08
C LYS A 13 13.43 -8.71 -29.97
N SER A 14 13.92 -8.27 -28.81
CA SER A 14 15.33 -8.39 -28.46
C SER A 14 15.61 -9.88 -28.32
N SER A 15 16.24 -10.48 -29.33
CA SER A 15 16.73 -11.85 -29.18
C SER A 15 17.83 -11.83 -28.11
N LEU A 16 17.57 -12.40 -26.94
CA LEU A 16 18.61 -12.63 -25.96
C LEU A 16 19.53 -13.74 -26.48
N THR A 17 20.65 -13.34 -27.07
CA THR A 17 21.71 -14.28 -27.46
C THR A 17 22.74 -14.36 -26.34
N PHE A 18 22.86 -15.53 -25.72
CA PHE A 18 23.83 -15.80 -24.66
C PHE A 18 25.08 -16.44 -25.25
N ARG A 19 26.27 -15.96 -24.88
CA ARG A 19 27.53 -16.55 -25.35
C ARG A 19 27.91 -17.77 -24.52
N LYS A 20 27.59 -17.76 -23.23
CA LYS A 20 27.85 -18.85 -22.29
C LYS A 20 26.56 -19.28 -21.60
N PRO A 21 26.41 -20.57 -21.22
CA PRO A 21 25.24 -21.04 -20.49
C PRO A 21 25.00 -20.31 -19.15
N SER A 22 26.07 -19.83 -18.50
CA SER A 22 26.00 -19.06 -17.25
C SER A 22 25.40 -17.66 -17.43
N ASP A 23 25.45 -17.08 -18.63
CA ASP A 23 25.01 -15.71 -18.88
C ASP A 23 23.49 -15.58 -18.69
N TYR A 24 22.73 -16.64 -19.00
CA TYR A 24 21.29 -16.69 -18.78
C TYR A 24 20.95 -16.54 -17.29
N TYR A 25 21.64 -17.30 -16.44
CA TYR A 25 21.40 -17.27 -15.00
C TYR A 25 21.73 -15.90 -14.41
N GLU A 26 22.87 -15.30 -14.79
CA GLU A 26 23.26 -13.98 -14.30
C GLU A 26 22.29 -12.89 -14.78
N GLN A 27 21.81 -12.97 -16.03
CA GLN A 27 20.82 -12.03 -16.53
C GLN A 27 19.47 -12.20 -15.84
N LEU A 28 19.03 -13.44 -15.60
CA LEU A 28 17.82 -13.72 -14.82
C LEU A 28 17.93 -13.14 -13.42
N LYS A 29 19.04 -13.42 -12.72
CA LYS A 29 19.32 -12.89 -11.38
C LYS A 29 19.25 -11.36 -11.34
N LYS A 30 19.89 -10.69 -12.30
CA LYS A 30 19.85 -9.22 -12.40
C LYS A 30 18.43 -8.70 -12.62
N SER A 31 17.68 -9.34 -13.51
CA SER A 31 16.29 -8.96 -13.80
C SER A 31 15.38 -9.14 -12.58
N MET A 32 15.52 -10.25 -11.84
CA MET A 32 14.77 -10.48 -10.61
C MET A 32 15.07 -9.41 -9.56
N THR A 33 16.34 -9.05 -9.36
CA THR A 33 16.70 -7.97 -8.42
C THR A 33 16.02 -6.64 -8.77
N LEU A 34 15.99 -6.29 -10.06
CA LEU A 34 15.30 -5.09 -10.53
C LEU A 34 13.78 -5.17 -10.28
N ILE A 35 13.15 -6.29 -10.64
CA ILE A 35 11.72 -6.53 -10.43
C ILE A 35 11.37 -6.43 -8.95
N HIS A 36 12.19 -7.01 -8.05
CA HIS A 36 11.97 -6.91 -6.61
C HIS A 36 12.09 -5.47 -6.11
N GLY A 37 13.04 -4.69 -6.64
CA GLY A 37 13.16 -3.26 -6.35
C GLY A 37 11.88 -2.50 -6.71
N TYR A 38 11.40 -2.65 -7.95
CA TYR A 38 10.16 -2.03 -8.41
C TYR A 38 8.93 -2.52 -7.65
N ALA A 39 8.85 -3.81 -7.33
CA ALA A 39 7.74 -4.35 -6.56
C ALA A 39 7.66 -3.72 -5.16
N ARG A 40 8.80 -3.56 -4.49
CA ARG A 40 8.86 -2.91 -3.16
C ARG A 40 8.41 -1.46 -3.24
N GLU A 41 8.89 -0.71 -4.22
CA GLU A 41 8.51 0.69 -4.41
C GLU A 41 7.02 0.83 -4.73
N ASN A 42 6.49 -0.01 -5.63
CA ASN A 42 5.08 -0.04 -5.97
C ASN A 42 4.18 -0.32 -4.76
N ILE A 43 4.57 -1.25 -3.89
CA ILE A 43 3.84 -1.54 -2.65
C ILE A 43 3.78 -0.28 -1.77
N PHE A 44 4.92 0.38 -1.58
CA PHE A 44 5.00 1.58 -0.77
C PHE A 44 4.14 2.72 -1.33
N GLN A 45 4.23 2.97 -2.64
CA GLN A 45 3.42 3.99 -3.31
C GLN A 45 1.91 3.69 -3.19
N ARG A 46 1.49 2.43 -3.42
CA ARG A 46 0.08 2.02 -3.25
C ARG A 46 -0.39 2.21 -1.81
N GLN A 47 0.42 1.85 -0.82
CA GLN A 47 0.08 2.06 0.59
C GLN A 47 -0.14 3.54 0.90
N GLN A 48 0.71 4.43 0.39
CA GLN A 48 0.53 5.87 0.55
C GLN A 48 -0.76 6.38 -0.11
N GLN A 49 -1.05 5.94 -1.34
CA GLN A 49 -2.27 6.30 -2.04
C GLN A 49 -3.52 5.85 -1.28
N TYR A 50 -3.54 4.61 -0.80
CA TYR A 50 -4.65 4.10 0.00
C TYR A 50 -4.82 4.88 1.30
N LYS A 51 -3.72 5.21 2.00
CA LYS A 51 -3.78 6.04 3.20
C LYS A 51 -4.36 7.41 2.90
N ALA A 52 -3.89 8.08 1.85
CA ALA A 52 -4.38 9.39 1.46
C ALA A 52 -5.87 9.38 1.10
N GLN A 53 -6.33 8.37 0.36
CA GLN A 53 -7.75 8.19 0.03
C GLN A 53 -8.59 7.92 1.29
N TYR A 54 -8.13 7.02 2.16
CA TYR A 54 -8.79 6.73 3.42
C TYR A 54 -8.91 7.98 4.30
N ASP A 55 -7.83 8.74 4.46
CA ASP A 55 -7.82 9.96 5.26
C ASP A 55 -8.73 11.04 4.66
N LYS A 56 -8.80 11.16 3.32
CA LYS A 56 -9.70 12.10 2.63
C LYS A 56 -11.17 11.74 2.82
N LEU A 57 -11.49 10.44 2.79
CA LEU A 57 -12.86 9.94 2.94
C LEU A 57 -13.22 9.65 4.39
N ARG A 58 -12.29 9.89 5.33
CA ARG A 58 -12.54 9.66 6.74
C ARG A 58 -13.65 10.62 7.16
N PRO A 59 -14.82 10.11 7.59
CA PRO A 59 -15.79 10.98 8.23
C PRO A 59 -15.09 11.55 9.45
N ASP A 60 -14.98 12.88 9.52
CA ASP A 60 -14.56 13.55 10.74
C ASP A 60 -15.67 13.31 11.76
N PRO A 61 -15.46 12.45 12.78
CA PRO A 61 -16.50 12.18 13.74
C PRO A 61 -16.60 13.41 14.63
N ARG A 62 -17.50 14.32 14.26
CA ARG A 62 -17.87 15.47 15.09
C ARG A 62 -18.69 14.95 16.24
N TYR A 63 -18.01 14.65 17.33
CA TYR A 63 -18.69 14.26 18.55
C TYR A 63 -19.27 15.49 19.26
N ALA A 64 -20.48 15.38 19.76
CA ALA A 64 -21.12 16.37 20.60
C ALA A 64 -20.77 16.15 22.09
N ILE A 65 -20.93 17.20 22.89
CA ILE A 65 -20.89 17.08 24.35
C ILE A 65 -21.98 16.09 24.78
N ASN A 66 -21.64 15.16 25.66
CA ASN A 66 -22.45 14.03 26.13
C ASN A 66 -22.60 12.82 25.18
N ASP A 67 -21.91 12.80 24.04
CA ASP A 67 -21.85 11.59 23.22
C ASP A 67 -21.14 10.46 23.99
N ARG A 68 -21.71 9.26 23.92
CA ARG A 68 -21.15 8.04 24.49
C ARG A 68 -20.16 7.43 23.52
N ILE A 69 -18.87 7.52 23.82
CA ILE A 69 -17.80 6.99 22.98
C ILE A 69 -16.93 5.99 23.73
N LEU A 70 -16.37 5.03 22.99
CA LEU A 70 -15.35 4.13 23.54
C LEU A 70 -13.98 4.80 23.38
N ILE A 71 -13.25 4.92 24.48
CA ILE A 71 -11.93 5.58 24.47
C ILE A 71 -10.85 4.52 24.24
N ARG A 72 -9.89 4.83 23.37
CA ARG A 72 -8.75 3.94 23.16
C ARG A 72 -7.88 3.91 24.42
N ARG A 73 -7.60 2.71 24.93
CA ARG A 73 -6.71 2.53 26.09
C ARG A 73 -5.26 2.60 25.62
N HIS A 74 -4.44 3.42 26.30
CA HIS A 74 -3.04 3.66 25.95
C HIS A 74 -2.04 2.90 26.85
N GLU A 75 -2.53 1.94 27.63
CA GLU A 75 -1.72 1.15 28.56
C GLU A 75 -0.87 0.09 27.82
N LEU A 76 0.12 -0.47 28.52
CA LEU A 76 0.89 -1.64 28.09
C LEU A 76 -0.04 -2.86 28.01
N GLN A 77 -0.75 -2.99 26.89
CA GLN A 77 -1.73 -4.05 26.68
C GLN A 77 -1.09 -5.33 26.14
N ASN A 78 -1.51 -6.47 26.70
CA ASN A 78 -1.23 -7.78 26.12
C ASN A 78 -1.94 -7.95 24.77
N LYS A 79 -1.47 -8.86 23.91
CA LYS A 79 -2.01 -9.08 22.55
C LYS A 79 -3.52 -9.41 22.51
N LEU A 80 -4.08 -9.89 23.61
CA LEU A 80 -5.47 -10.32 23.73
C LEU A 80 -6.38 -9.30 24.43
N GLU A 81 -5.83 -8.19 24.92
CA GLU A 81 -6.63 -7.20 25.64
C GLU A 81 -7.38 -6.26 24.67
N PRO A 82 -8.59 -5.83 25.04
CA PRO A 82 -9.39 -4.93 24.21
C PRO A 82 -8.73 -3.56 24.09
N LYS A 83 -8.54 -3.09 22.85
CA LYS A 83 -7.92 -1.80 22.52
C LYS A 83 -8.73 -0.58 22.98
N PHE A 84 -10.02 -0.76 23.24
CA PHE A 84 -10.95 0.29 23.65
C PHE A 84 -11.53 0.00 25.04
N SER A 85 -12.05 1.03 25.70
CA SER A 85 -12.76 0.88 26.97
C SER A 85 -13.95 -0.06 26.80
N ILE A 86 -14.21 -0.90 27.80
CA ILE A 86 -15.36 -1.80 27.81
C ILE A 86 -16.65 -1.00 28.04
N THR A 87 -16.56 0.04 28.88
CA THR A 87 -17.65 0.96 29.15
C THR A 87 -17.50 2.23 28.29
N PRO A 88 -18.58 2.71 27.67
CA PRO A 88 -18.58 3.99 26.98
C PRO A 88 -18.45 5.13 27.99
N GLN A 89 -17.68 6.15 27.62
CA GLN A 89 -17.50 7.37 28.39
C GLN A 89 -18.17 8.54 27.69
N ASN A 90 -18.67 9.50 28.46
CA ASN A 90 -19.29 10.71 27.91
C ASN A 90 -18.22 11.75 27.60
N ILE A 91 -18.34 12.43 26.47
CA ILE A 91 -17.50 13.59 26.15
C ILE A 91 -17.94 14.77 27.00
N ILE A 92 -17.07 15.16 27.92
CA ILE A 92 -17.30 16.29 28.85
C ILE A 92 -16.67 17.60 28.36
N ARG A 93 -15.82 17.57 27.33
CA ARG A 93 -15.18 18.75 26.73
C ARG A 93 -14.73 18.45 25.29
N ALA A 94 -14.95 19.40 24.37
CA ALA A 94 -14.49 19.36 22.97
C ALA A 94 -13.09 19.96 22.82
#